data_AF-A0A444E6E6-F1
#
_entry.id   AF-A0A444E6E6-F1
#
_cell.length_a   1.000
_cell.length_b   1.000
_cell.length_c   1.000
_cell.angle_alpha   90.00
_cell.angle_beta   90.00
_cell.angle_gamma   90.00
#
_symmetry.space_group_name_H-M   'P 1'
#
loop_
_entity.id
_entity.type
_entity.pdbx_description
1 polymer ?
#
loop_
_entity_poly.entity_id
_entity_poly.type
_entity_poly.pdbx_seq_one_letter_code
_entity_poly.pdbx_strand_id
1 'polypeptide(L)'
;MAATARLLLFLVVSFLVSSSSSSSRVAISTSSSPASPRNVSLVLYYETLCPYCSNFIVNHLPKIFHDGLISIVDLDLIPYGNARLGSNSTISCQVA
;
A
#
# COMPACT_ATOMS: atom_id res chain seq x y z
N MET A 1 -12.32 57.26 -8.63
CA MET A 1 -13.31 56.71 -7.66
C MET A 1 -14.10 55.49 -8.20
N ALA A 2 -14.31 55.33 -9.51
CA ALA A 2 -15.06 54.18 -10.04
C ALA A 2 -14.29 52.84 -10.10
N ALA A 3 -12.96 52.86 -10.26
CA ALA A 3 -12.14 51.65 -10.41
C ALA A 3 -11.96 50.87 -9.09
N THR A 4 -11.85 51.58 -7.96
CA THR A 4 -11.73 50.97 -6.62
C THR A 4 -13.03 50.31 -6.18
N ALA A 5 -14.18 50.92 -6.51
CA ALA A 5 -15.49 50.32 -6.26
C ALA A 5 -15.72 49.04 -7.08
N ARG A 6 -15.25 48.99 -8.34
CA ARG A 6 -15.30 47.78 -9.19
C ARG A 6 -14.39 46.68 -8.66
N LEU A 7 -13.20 47.01 -8.19
CA LEU A 7 -12.27 46.02 -7.62
C LEU A 7 -12.79 45.44 -6.30
N LEU A 8 -13.36 46.29 -5.42
CA LEU A 8 -14.01 45.84 -4.19
C LEU A 8 -15.23 44.97 -4.49
N LEU A 9 -16.05 45.33 -5.48
CA LEU A 9 -17.18 44.52 -5.91
C LEU A 9 -16.73 43.13 -6.41
N PHE A 10 -15.65 43.08 -7.21
CA PHE A 10 -15.06 41.82 -7.66
C PHE A 10 -14.56 40.94 -6.51
N LEU A 11 -13.89 41.53 -5.51
CA LEU A 11 -13.38 40.80 -4.34
C LEU A 11 -14.50 40.26 -3.46
N VAL A 12 -15.57 41.04 -3.25
CA VAL A 12 -16.74 40.61 -2.45
C VAL A 12 -17.52 39.49 -3.15
N VAL A 13 -17.72 39.60 -4.47
CA VAL A 13 -18.36 38.52 -5.26
C VAL A 13 -17.52 37.24 -5.21
N SER A 14 -16.19 37.34 -5.30
CA SER A 14 -15.29 36.17 -5.22
C SER A 14 -15.32 35.48 -3.85
N PHE A 15 -15.42 36.26 -2.76
CA PHE A 15 -15.50 35.73 -1.40
C PHE A 15 -16.85 35.05 -1.12
N LEU A 16 -17.94 35.61 -1.66
CA LEU A 16 -19.28 35.02 -1.52
C LEU A 16 -19.43 33.72 -2.35
N VAL A 17 -18.85 33.65 -3.55
CA VAL A 17 -18.82 32.41 -4.36
C VAL A 17 -18.06 31.27 -3.65
N SER A 18 -17.06 31.60 -2.82
CA SER A 18 -16.26 30.60 -2.10
C SER A 18 -16.96 30.04 -0.85
N SER A 19 -18.04 30.67 -0.37
CA SER A 19 -18.65 30.37 0.93
C SER A 19 -19.90 29.48 0.85
N SER A 20 -20.38 29.11 -0.33
CA SER A 20 -21.78 28.66 -0.49
C SER A 20 -22.05 27.16 -0.60
N SER A 21 -21.13 26.21 -0.35
CA SER A 21 -21.54 24.79 -0.32
C SER A 21 -20.65 23.86 0.53
N SER A 22 -20.47 24.16 1.82
CA SER A 22 -20.14 23.12 2.80
C SER A 22 -21.45 22.50 3.32
N SER A 23 -22.18 21.80 2.45
CA SER A 23 -23.18 20.84 2.92
C SER A 23 -22.46 19.54 3.27
N SER A 24 -22.09 19.39 4.53
CA SER A 24 -21.60 18.13 5.09
C SER A 24 -22.74 17.12 5.13
N ARG A 25 -23.12 16.57 3.96
CA ARG A 25 -23.85 15.30 3.93
C ARG A 25 -22.83 14.26 4.33
N VAL A 26 -22.89 13.82 5.58
CA VAL A 26 -22.29 12.56 5.98
C VAL A 26 -23.06 11.49 5.21
N ALA A 27 -22.62 11.18 4.00
CA ALA A 27 -22.94 9.92 3.37
C ALA A 27 -22.24 8.89 4.23
N ILE A 28 -22.95 8.37 5.24
CA ILE A 28 -22.62 7.09 5.85
C ILE A 28 -22.74 6.11 4.69
N SER A 29 -21.63 5.93 4.00
CA SER A 29 -21.44 4.87 3.04
C SER A 29 -21.28 3.63 3.91
N THR A 30 -22.37 3.14 4.48
CA THR A 30 -22.51 1.73 4.81
C THR A 30 -22.61 0.96 3.49
N SER A 31 -21.59 1.12 2.64
CA SER A 31 -21.15 0.04 1.79
C SER A 31 -20.38 -0.93 2.68
N SER A 32 -21.10 -1.55 3.61
CA SER A 32 -20.76 -2.92 3.99
C SER A 32 -21.12 -3.77 2.77
N SER A 33 -20.39 -3.58 1.67
CA SER A 33 -20.12 -4.72 0.80
C SER A 33 -19.61 -5.78 1.75
N PRO A 34 -20.16 -7.00 1.73
CA PRO A 34 -19.58 -8.08 2.52
C PRO A 34 -18.10 -8.04 2.20
N ALA A 35 -17.26 -7.77 3.22
CA ALA A 35 -15.83 -7.73 3.03
C ALA A 35 -15.50 -9.09 2.41
N SER A 36 -15.18 -9.09 1.11
CA SER A 36 -14.80 -10.32 0.42
C SER A 36 -13.76 -10.99 1.30
N PRO A 37 -13.85 -12.31 1.55
CA PRO A 37 -12.90 -13.01 2.39
C PRO A 37 -11.49 -12.56 2.00
N ARG A 38 -10.80 -11.88 2.91
CA ARG A 38 -9.44 -11.42 2.67
C ARG A 38 -8.56 -12.65 2.79
N ASN A 39 -7.78 -12.92 1.76
CA ASN A 39 -6.74 -13.94 1.83
C ASN A 39 -5.76 -13.60 2.97
N VAL A 40 -5.14 -14.64 3.51
CA VAL A 40 -4.10 -14.53 4.53
C VAL A 40 -2.80 -14.11 3.83
N SER A 41 -2.27 -12.94 4.18
CA SER A 41 -0.97 -12.51 3.67
C SER A 41 0.16 -13.37 4.25
N LEU A 42 1.01 -13.91 3.38
CA LEU A 42 2.20 -14.66 3.74
C LEU A 42 3.39 -14.12 2.95
N VAL A 43 4.33 -13.48 3.65
CA VAL A 43 5.53 -12.90 3.03
C VAL A 43 6.77 -13.67 3.47
N LEU A 44 7.52 -14.21 2.51
CA LEU A 44 8.78 -14.88 2.75
C LEU A 44 9.95 -13.99 2.34
N TYR A 45 10.69 -13.49 3.32
CA TYR A 45 11.97 -12.82 3.10
C TYR A 45 13.09 -13.85 3.09
N TYR A 46 13.88 -13.91 2.02
CA TYR A 46 14.89 -14.94 1.85
C TYR A 46 16.14 -14.43 1.13
N GLU A 47 17.22 -15.21 1.22
CA GLU A 47 18.45 -15.02 0.44
C GLU A 47 18.61 -16.19 -0.51
N THR A 48 18.98 -15.94 -1.77
CA THR A 48 19.08 -16.98 -2.81
C THR A 48 20.16 -18.02 -2.51
N LEU A 49 21.24 -17.62 -1.83
CA LEU A 49 22.35 -18.51 -1.44
C LEU A 49 22.24 -19.04 -0.01
N CYS A 50 21.17 -18.72 0.74
CA CYS A 50 21.02 -19.26 2.09
C CYS A 50 20.51 -20.72 2.05
N PRO A 51 21.25 -21.68 2.65
CA PRO A 51 20.90 -23.10 2.57
C PRO A 51 19.56 -23.41 3.26
N TYR A 52 19.25 -22.74 4.37
CA TYR A 52 17.97 -22.93 5.07
C TYR A 52 16.80 -22.29 4.32
N CYS A 53 17.00 -21.12 3.70
CA CYS A 53 15.99 -20.51 2.83
C CYS A 53 15.66 -21.43 1.65
N SER A 54 16.68 -21.94 0.97
CA SER A 54 16.50 -22.89 -0.14
C SER A 54 15.77 -24.16 0.34
N ASN A 55 16.19 -24.74 1.45
CA ASN A 55 15.52 -25.90 2.03
C ASN A 55 14.05 -25.64 2.39
N PHE A 56 13.74 -24.47 2.93
CA PHE A 56 12.34 -24.08 3.20
C PHE A 56 11.52 -23.96 1.92
N ILE A 57 12.02 -23.24 0.92
CA ILE A 57 11.32 -23.02 -0.36
C ILE A 57 11.11 -24.33 -1.11
N VAL A 58 12.06 -25.26 -1.08
CA VAL A 58 11.99 -26.52 -1.83
C VAL A 58 11.21 -27.60 -1.08
N ASN A 59 11.42 -27.74 0.23
CA ASN A 59 10.91 -28.91 0.97
C ASN A 59 9.71 -28.61 1.88
N HIS A 60 9.42 -27.34 2.17
CA HIS A 60 8.38 -26.98 3.15
C HIS A 60 7.30 -26.07 2.56
N LEU A 61 7.67 -25.02 1.84
CA LEU A 61 6.72 -24.11 1.21
C LEU A 61 5.74 -24.82 0.25
N PRO A 62 6.12 -25.83 -0.55
CA PRO A 62 5.19 -26.47 -1.48
C PRO A 62 3.97 -27.11 -0.83
N LYS A 63 4.03 -27.41 0.48
CA LYS A 63 2.91 -27.98 1.25
C LYS A 63 1.65 -27.12 1.18
N ILE A 64 1.77 -25.80 1.07
CA ILE A 64 0.60 -24.91 0.96
C ILE A 64 -0.17 -25.09 -0.36
N PHE A 65 0.46 -25.67 -1.38
CA PHE A 65 -0.16 -25.88 -2.69
C PHE A 65 -0.91 -27.22 -2.80
N HIS A 66 -0.76 -28.13 -1.84
CA HIS A 66 -1.35 -29.48 -1.91
C HIS A 66 -2.77 -29.56 -1.33
N ASP A 67 -3.08 -28.83 -0.25
CA ASP A 67 -4.35 -28.96 0.49
C ASP A 67 -5.32 -27.78 0.28
N GLY A 68 -5.15 -27.03 -0.82
CA GLY A 68 -5.99 -25.88 -1.15
C GLY A 68 -5.71 -24.62 -0.33
N LEU A 69 -4.74 -24.65 0.61
CA LEU A 69 -4.33 -23.47 1.40
C LEU A 69 -3.93 -22.28 0.52
N ILE A 70 -3.26 -22.53 -0.61
CA ILE A 70 -2.89 -21.48 -1.55
C ILE A 70 -4.09 -20.65 -2.05
N SER A 71 -5.30 -21.22 -2.11
CA SER A 71 -6.49 -20.50 -2.57
C SER A 71 -6.97 -19.38 -1.62
N ILE A 72 -6.49 -19.42 -0.37
CA ILE A 72 -6.81 -18.44 0.67
C ILE A 72 -5.58 -17.69 1.15
N VAL A 73 -4.45 -17.76 0.44
CA VAL A 73 -3.17 -17.14 0.81
C VAL A 73 -2.70 -16.22 -0.30
N ASP A 74 -2.33 -14.99 0.09
CA ASP A 74 -1.58 -14.07 -0.78
C ASP A 74 -0.09 -14.25 -0.45
N LEU A 75 0.61 -15.00 -1.30
CA LEU A 75 2.03 -15.34 -1.12
C LEU A 75 2.95 -14.33 -1.83
N ASP A 76 3.81 -13.66 -1.05
CA ASP A 76 4.87 -12.79 -1.56
C ASP A 76 6.26 -13.38 -1.25
N LEU A 77 7.13 -13.44 -2.26
CA LEU A 77 8.52 -13.87 -2.13
C LEU A 77 9.46 -12.67 -2.31
N ILE A 78 10.20 -12.30 -1.26
CA ILE A 78 11.08 -11.12 -1.25
C ILE A 78 12.55 -11.55 -1.12
N PRO A 79 13.33 -11.54 -2.22
CA PRO A 79 14.74 -11.92 -2.22
C PRO A 79 15.62 -10.76 -1.71
N TYR A 80 15.70 -10.59 -0.39
CA TYR A 80 16.55 -9.60 0.27
C TYR A 80 17.27 -10.19 1.49
N GLY A 81 16.51 -10.73 2.45
CA GLY A 81 17.05 -11.41 3.63
C GLY A 81 18.06 -10.58 4.42
N ASN A 82 19.26 -11.10 4.65
CA ASN A 82 20.33 -10.43 5.41
C ASN A 82 21.17 -9.43 4.60
N ALA A 83 20.74 -9.08 3.38
CA ALA A 83 21.42 -8.06 2.60
C ALA A 83 21.40 -6.69 3.31
N ARG A 84 22.44 -5.90 3.09
CA ARG A 84 22.62 -4.56 3.69
C ARG A 84 22.70 -3.49 2.62
N LEU A 85 22.04 -2.36 2.87
CA LEU A 85 22.15 -1.17 2.04
C LEU A 85 23.34 -0.32 2.51
N GLY A 86 24.32 -0.14 1.62
CA GLY A 86 25.46 0.76 1.83
C GLY A 86 25.12 2.22 1.52
N SER A 87 26.03 3.13 1.90
CA SER A 87 25.87 4.58 1.71
C SER A 87 25.70 5.01 0.25
N ASN A 88 26.18 4.20 -0.69
CA ASN A 88 26.12 4.48 -2.13
C ASN A 88 24.97 3.73 -2.81
N SER A 89 23.90 3.42 -2.06
CA SER A 89 22.78 2.58 -2.51
C SER A 89 23.20 1.19 -3.01
N THR A 90 24.39 0.73 -2.60
CA THR A 90 24.92 -0.59 -2.94
C THR A 90 24.30 -1.64 -2.03
N ILE A 91 23.78 -2.72 -2.60
CA ILE A 91 23.29 -3.86 -1.83
C ILE A 91 24.44 -4.86 -1.67
N SER A 92 24.78 -5.17 -0.42
CA SER A 92 25.75 -6.21 -0.08
C SER A 92 25.03 -7.41 0.51
N CYS A 93 25.20 -8.58 -0.08
CA CYS A 93 24.63 -9.83 0.42
C CYS A 93 25.61 -10.57 1.33
N GLN A 94 25.09 -11.38 2.26
CA GLN A 94 25.88 -12.41 2.93
C GLN A 94 26.17 -13.53 1.92
N VAL A 95 27.38 -14.10 2.00
CA VAL A 95 27.64 -15.42 1.43
C VAL A 95 27.45 -16.40 2.58
N ALA A 96 26.35 -17.15 2.53
CA ALA A 96 25.99 -18.14 3.53
C ALA A 96 26.63 -19.50 3.22
#